data_AF-A0AAW0ZWR9-F1
#
_entry.id   AF-A0AAW0ZWR9-F1
#
_cell.length_a   1.000
_cell.length_b   1.000
_cell.length_c   1.000
_cell.angle_alpha   90.00
_cell.angle_beta   90.00
_cell.angle_gamma   90.00
#
_symmetry.space_group_name_H-M   'P 1'
#
loop_
_entity.id
_entity.type
_entity.pdbx_description
1 polymer ?
#
loop_
_entity_poly.entity_id
_entity_poly.type
_entity_poly.pdbx_seq_one_letter_code
_entity_poly.pdbx_strand_id
1 'polypeptide(L)'
;MPKIREYNDEAVKLDECFKETLSCVRPFVLALTSPESAQLCKIWLNKLNAVSSQRRLRNEYLAELFRQLKTGHIGGVFSRPPPNGFLLPLPKSYHMVCISSSVSNLSDYTMKSHHSCVKPNAKCTQHQRRKTLLKHRTMDITSMNKCFHAMNLFPTISSHDQKLQAQNEYLRDQLSEYRKNCNRNANDYLSSSISQLTTDVTTLKVKLKEMEQLKNSMDESYKETVQEYHFTVVEQFTELKQQLAESRLKSEALDHSIVLMAKKLEQISYGKDEQSKIMEQQWIDKIKTICERFDSFTKEKNKELQLKQDLLEKKDTELLKKDEDKLQKIINEQYTVMREELNKMRIEMDNETQKQNQNLTSQVSTLKKAIVKLAKSKEKLEYNYEKKLSHIIKNKDTEIKFLHLQLQKQKNELYTSLSTEKQNEVDNIASALEKRYKALLAETEAMSETKTQEYLMRIAILEDQILNMKKFESSL
;
A
#
# COMPACT_ATOMS: atom_id res chain seq x y z
N MET A 1 11.93 -10.73 19.07
CA MET A 1 12.22 -10.27 17.69
C MET A 1 13.24 -11.21 17.03
N PRO A 2 12.84 -12.18 16.18
CA PRO A 2 13.78 -13.10 15.54
C PRO A 2 14.20 -12.72 14.09
N LYS A 3 13.33 -12.03 13.34
CA LYS A 3 13.38 -11.90 11.86
C LYS A 3 14.61 -11.18 11.27
N ILE A 4 15.47 -10.57 12.08
CA ILE A 4 16.63 -9.81 11.58
C ILE A 4 17.83 -10.73 11.27
N ARG A 5 17.94 -11.90 11.92
CA ARG A 5 19.06 -12.84 11.65
C ARG A 5 18.94 -13.56 10.31
N GLU A 6 17.79 -14.17 10.05
CA GLU A 6 17.55 -14.98 8.84
C GLU A 6 17.74 -14.18 7.53
N TYR A 7 17.41 -12.89 7.55
CA TYR A 7 17.55 -12.01 6.39
C TYR A 7 19.01 -11.74 5.99
N ASN A 8 19.94 -11.88 6.94
CA ASN A 8 21.37 -11.70 6.68
C ASN A 8 22.00 -12.97 6.09
N ASP A 9 21.60 -14.15 6.58
CA ASP A 9 22.09 -15.45 6.10
C ASP A 9 21.67 -15.70 4.63
N GLU A 10 20.46 -15.28 4.22
CA GLU A 10 20.05 -15.37 2.80
C GLU A 10 20.87 -14.44 1.90
N ALA A 11 21.17 -13.21 2.38
CA ALA A 11 21.95 -12.24 1.62
C ALA A 11 23.39 -12.75 1.34
N VAL A 12 24.03 -13.39 2.33
CA VAL A 12 25.36 -14.00 2.19
C VAL A 12 25.34 -15.13 1.16
N LYS A 13 24.39 -16.08 1.27
CA LYS A 13 24.24 -17.20 0.32
C LYS A 13 24.05 -16.74 -1.13
N LEU A 14 23.29 -15.67 -1.35
CA LEU A 14 23.10 -15.08 -2.68
C LEU A 14 24.38 -14.41 -3.21
N ASP A 15 25.23 -13.85 -2.35
CA ASP A 15 26.53 -13.29 -2.76
C ASP A 15 27.60 -14.38 -2.99
N GLU A 16 27.51 -15.53 -2.33
CA GLU A 16 28.33 -16.73 -2.61
C GLU A 16 27.96 -17.37 -3.96
N CYS A 17 26.67 -17.69 -4.15
CA CYS A 17 26.12 -18.21 -5.41
C CYS A 17 26.49 -17.34 -6.64
N PHE A 18 26.55 -16.01 -6.45
CA PHE A 18 27.02 -15.07 -7.48
C PHE A 18 28.49 -15.27 -7.83
N LYS A 19 29.38 -15.40 -6.83
CA LYS A 19 30.83 -15.59 -7.03
C LYS A 19 31.13 -16.93 -7.71
N GLU A 20 30.42 -17.98 -7.33
CA GLU A 20 30.53 -19.32 -7.93
C GLU A 20 30.14 -19.27 -9.40
N THR A 21 28.92 -18.80 -9.70
CA THR A 21 28.42 -18.69 -11.08
C THR A 21 29.30 -17.78 -11.93
N LEU A 22 29.80 -16.66 -11.37
CA LEU A 22 30.70 -15.75 -12.08
C LEU A 22 32.03 -16.40 -12.44
N SER A 23 32.54 -17.27 -11.57
CA SER A 23 33.76 -18.05 -11.83
C SER A 23 33.55 -19.06 -12.95
N CYS A 24 32.36 -19.68 -13.04
CA CYS A 24 31.98 -20.53 -14.18
C CYS A 24 31.77 -19.75 -15.48
N VAL A 25 31.32 -18.49 -15.43
CA VAL A 25 31.05 -17.65 -16.63
C VAL A 25 32.32 -17.13 -17.30
N ARG A 26 33.34 -16.74 -16.53
CA ARG A 26 34.56 -16.08 -17.04
C ARG A 26 35.24 -16.84 -18.20
N PRO A 27 35.47 -18.17 -18.14
CA PRO A 27 36.10 -18.90 -19.25
C PRO A 27 35.32 -18.80 -20.57
N PHE A 28 33.98 -18.85 -20.52
CA PHE A 28 33.15 -18.78 -21.73
C PHE A 28 33.20 -17.39 -22.37
N VAL A 29 33.21 -16.32 -21.56
CA VAL A 29 33.34 -14.95 -22.10
C VAL A 29 34.70 -14.72 -22.77
N LEU A 30 35.77 -15.30 -22.23
CA LEU A 30 37.11 -15.26 -22.83
C LEU A 30 37.22 -16.11 -24.11
N ALA A 31 36.37 -17.13 -24.28
CA ALA A 31 36.34 -18.00 -25.45
C ALA A 31 35.42 -17.50 -26.59
N LEU A 32 34.79 -16.32 -26.44
CA LEU A 32 33.93 -15.74 -27.47
C LEU A 32 34.74 -15.25 -28.68
N THR A 33 34.32 -15.64 -29.88
CA THR A 33 34.93 -15.23 -31.15
C THR A 33 34.47 -13.86 -31.66
N SER A 34 33.28 -13.38 -31.26
CA SER A 34 32.80 -12.02 -31.57
C SER A 34 33.28 -11.02 -30.50
N PRO A 35 34.10 -10.02 -30.86
CA PRO A 35 34.56 -9.01 -29.91
C PRO A 35 33.41 -8.11 -29.40
N GLU A 36 32.38 -7.88 -30.21
CA GLU A 36 31.17 -7.15 -29.82
C GLU A 36 30.41 -7.90 -28.72
N SER A 37 30.26 -9.21 -28.89
CA SER A 37 29.59 -10.09 -27.93
C SER A 37 30.36 -10.19 -26.61
N ALA A 38 31.69 -10.30 -26.68
CA ALA A 38 32.57 -10.27 -25.52
C ALA A 38 32.49 -8.92 -24.76
N GLN A 39 32.46 -7.81 -25.49
CA GLN A 39 32.32 -6.47 -24.91
C GLN A 39 30.94 -6.26 -24.28
N LEU A 40 29.84 -6.74 -24.90
CA LEU A 40 28.50 -6.71 -24.31
C LEU A 40 28.44 -7.55 -23.02
N CYS A 41 29.00 -8.76 -23.03
CA CYS A 41 29.12 -9.59 -21.83
C CYS A 41 29.90 -8.87 -20.71
N LYS A 42 31.01 -8.21 -21.03
CA LYS A 42 31.81 -7.44 -20.08
C LYS A 42 31.01 -6.28 -19.46
N ILE A 43 30.23 -5.53 -20.26
CA ILE A 43 29.38 -4.44 -19.76
C ILE A 43 28.28 -5.00 -18.84
N TRP A 44 27.64 -6.11 -19.22
CA TRP A 44 26.64 -6.78 -18.38
C TRP A 44 27.22 -7.32 -17.07
N LEU A 45 28.39 -7.97 -17.09
CA LEU A 45 29.05 -8.46 -15.88
C LEU A 45 29.43 -7.31 -14.93
N ASN A 46 29.94 -6.20 -15.46
CA ASN A 46 30.22 -5.00 -14.66
C ASN A 46 28.94 -4.45 -14.01
N LYS A 47 27.82 -4.39 -14.77
CA LYS A 47 26.52 -3.99 -14.23
C LYS A 47 26.04 -4.93 -13.12
N LEU A 48 26.07 -6.24 -13.34
CA LEU A 48 25.62 -7.22 -12.36
C LEU A 48 26.46 -7.17 -11.08
N ASN A 49 27.78 -7.01 -11.20
CA ASN A 49 28.69 -6.85 -10.06
C ASN A 49 28.40 -5.58 -9.23
N ALA A 50 27.92 -4.50 -9.86
CA ALA A 50 27.57 -3.25 -9.18
C ALA A 50 26.20 -3.29 -8.45
N VAL A 51 25.29 -4.19 -8.82
CA VAL A 51 23.91 -4.24 -8.27
C VAL A 51 23.85 -5.19 -7.06
N SER A 52 24.31 -4.73 -5.91
CA SER A 52 24.24 -5.48 -4.64
C SER A 52 22.86 -5.45 -3.96
N SER A 53 22.00 -4.48 -4.31
CA SER A 53 20.66 -4.33 -3.72
C SER A 53 19.61 -5.30 -4.29
N GLN A 54 19.81 -5.84 -5.49
CA GLN A 54 18.87 -6.76 -6.16
C GLN A 54 19.47 -8.17 -6.35
N ARG A 55 20.06 -8.74 -5.28
CA ARG A 55 20.85 -10.00 -5.32
C ARG A 55 20.17 -11.16 -6.07
N ARG A 56 18.89 -11.44 -5.81
CA ARG A 56 18.16 -12.54 -6.47
C ARG A 56 18.13 -12.33 -8.00
N LEU A 57 17.64 -11.17 -8.45
CA LEU A 57 17.55 -10.83 -9.86
C LEU A 57 18.92 -10.73 -10.54
N ARG A 58 19.94 -10.22 -9.84
CA ARG A 58 21.34 -10.24 -10.30
C ARG A 58 21.80 -11.67 -10.63
N ASN A 59 21.50 -12.63 -9.74
CA ASN A 59 21.87 -14.02 -9.92
C ASN A 59 21.07 -14.70 -11.04
N GLU A 60 19.78 -14.38 -11.20
CA GLU A 60 18.95 -14.84 -12.33
C GLU A 60 19.54 -14.38 -13.69
N TYR A 61 19.90 -13.10 -13.82
CA TYR A 61 20.59 -12.59 -15.01
C TYR A 61 21.93 -13.27 -15.26
N LEU A 62 22.72 -13.53 -14.21
CA LEU A 62 24.01 -14.21 -14.36
C LEU A 62 23.87 -15.68 -14.80
N ALA A 63 22.87 -16.39 -14.26
CA ALA A 63 22.56 -17.76 -14.65
C ALA A 63 22.04 -17.85 -16.09
N GLU A 64 21.17 -16.92 -16.51
CA GLU A 64 20.66 -16.86 -17.88
C GLU A 64 21.75 -16.47 -18.89
N LEU A 65 22.68 -15.56 -18.51
CA LEU A 65 23.88 -15.26 -19.30
C LEU A 65 24.78 -16.51 -19.43
N PHE A 66 25.01 -17.24 -18.33
CA PHE A 66 25.78 -18.48 -18.33
C PHE A 66 25.17 -19.54 -19.25
N ARG A 67 23.84 -19.70 -19.20
CA ARG A 67 23.09 -20.61 -20.07
C ARG A 67 23.29 -20.27 -21.54
N GLN A 68 23.13 -19.00 -21.92
CA GLN A 68 23.31 -18.53 -23.29
C GLN A 68 24.75 -18.71 -23.80
N LEU A 69 25.75 -18.38 -22.97
CA LEU A 69 27.16 -18.62 -23.25
C LEU A 69 27.47 -20.10 -23.47
N LYS A 70 26.93 -21.00 -22.64
CA LYS A 70 27.08 -22.45 -22.80
C LYS A 70 26.44 -22.98 -24.09
N THR A 71 25.39 -22.33 -24.60
CA THR A 71 24.78 -22.63 -25.90
C THR A 71 25.47 -21.95 -27.09
N GLY A 72 26.50 -21.13 -26.87
CA GLY A 72 27.22 -20.41 -27.94
C GLY A 72 26.43 -19.31 -28.65
N HIS A 73 25.27 -18.91 -28.11
CA HIS A 73 24.39 -17.91 -28.72
C HIS A 73 23.92 -16.90 -27.67
N ILE A 74 24.37 -15.64 -27.81
CA ILE A 74 24.00 -14.51 -26.96
C ILE A 74 22.92 -13.71 -27.68
N GLY A 75 21.76 -13.54 -27.04
CA GLY A 75 20.59 -12.91 -27.65
C GLY A 75 19.65 -12.26 -26.63
N GLY A 76 18.50 -11.78 -27.12
CA GLY A 76 17.49 -11.16 -26.26
C GLY A 76 18.03 -9.96 -25.48
N VAL A 77 17.88 -9.99 -24.15
CA VAL A 77 18.32 -8.90 -23.26
C VAL A 77 19.83 -8.61 -23.31
N PHE A 78 20.66 -9.60 -23.65
CA PHE A 78 22.12 -9.43 -23.73
C PHE A 78 22.62 -8.93 -25.08
N SER A 79 21.76 -8.86 -26.10
CA SER A 79 22.09 -8.28 -27.41
C SER A 79 22.21 -6.74 -27.40
N ARG A 80 21.95 -6.12 -26.25
CA ARG A 80 22.03 -4.66 -26.03
C ARG A 80 22.72 -4.39 -24.69
N PRO A 81 23.30 -3.19 -24.48
CA PRO A 81 23.78 -2.77 -23.17
C PRO A 81 22.66 -2.81 -22.11
N PRO A 82 22.99 -3.08 -20.83
CA PRO A 82 22.02 -3.06 -19.74
C PRO A 82 21.41 -1.67 -19.56
N PRO A 83 20.14 -1.57 -19.14
CA PRO A 83 19.52 -0.28 -18.86
C PRO A 83 20.18 0.44 -17.66
N ASN A 84 20.12 1.76 -17.70
CA ASN A 84 20.48 2.62 -16.58
C ASN A 84 19.46 2.45 -15.44
N GLY A 85 19.90 2.54 -14.19
CA GLY A 85 19.05 2.31 -13.01
C GLY A 85 18.96 0.84 -12.56
N PHE A 86 17.80 0.41 -12.08
CA PHE A 86 17.57 -0.94 -11.54
C PHE A 86 17.47 -2.01 -12.63
N LEU A 87 17.81 -3.26 -12.28
CA LEU A 87 17.48 -4.43 -13.10
C LEU A 87 15.95 -4.62 -13.11
N LEU A 88 15.41 -4.91 -14.30
CA LEU A 88 14.01 -5.28 -14.50
C LEU A 88 13.86 -6.81 -14.47
N PRO A 89 12.73 -7.39 -14.03
CA PRO A 89 12.53 -8.84 -14.07
C PRO A 89 12.72 -9.40 -15.48
N LEU A 90 13.41 -10.55 -15.59
CA LEU A 90 13.53 -11.27 -16.86
C LEU A 90 12.13 -11.70 -17.36
N PRO A 91 11.83 -11.58 -18.67
CA PRO A 91 10.60 -12.12 -19.23
C PRO A 91 10.45 -13.62 -18.93
N LYS A 92 9.23 -14.07 -18.61
CA LYS A 92 8.97 -15.46 -18.19
C LYS A 92 9.41 -16.53 -19.21
N SER A 93 9.61 -16.16 -20.47
CA SER A 93 10.19 -17.02 -21.52
C SER A 93 11.63 -17.49 -21.22
N TYR A 94 12.35 -16.81 -20.33
CA TYR A 94 13.69 -17.20 -19.87
C TYR A 94 13.68 -18.04 -18.58
N HIS A 95 12.49 -18.32 -18.01
CA HIS A 95 12.31 -19.23 -16.87
C HIS A 95 11.86 -20.63 -17.33
N MET A 96 12.68 -21.30 -18.13
CA MET A 96 12.66 -22.76 -18.19
C MET A 96 13.90 -23.33 -17.48
N VAL A 97 13.68 -24.40 -16.72
CA VAL A 97 14.64 -25.05 -15.82
C VAL A 97 14.99 -24.21 -14.57
N CYS A 98 13.99 -24.04 -13.70
CA CYS A 98 14.29 -23.88 -12.28
C CYS A 98 14.77 -25.25 -11.76
N ILE A 99 16.06 -25.34 -11.43
CA ILE A 99 16.68 -26.53 -10.86
C ILE A 99 16.08 -26.72 -9.46
N SER A 100 15.29 -27.79 -9.28
CA SER A 100 14.89 -28.23 -7.93
C SER A 100 16.14 -28.62 -7.14
N SER A 101 16.18 -28.22 -5.88
CA SER A 101 17.36 -28.33 -5.02
C SER A 101 17.74 -29.79 -4.74
N SER A 102 18.74 -30.29 -5.46
CA SER A 102 19.52 -31.47 -5.09
C SER A 102 20.92 -31.33 -5.63
N VAL A 103 21.78 -30.67 -4.85
CA VAL A 103 23.20 -30.52 -5.13
C VAL A 103 23.90 -31.85 -4.79
N SER A 104 23.83 -32.81 -5.72
CA SER A 104 24.68 -34.00 -5.71
C SER A 104 25.78 -33.82 -6.75
N ASN A 105 27.03 -34.00 -6.32
CA ASN A 105 28.23 -33.73 -7.11
C ASN A 105 28.17 -34.38 -8.50
N LEU A 106 28.08 -33.56 -9.56
CA LEU A 106 28.24 -34.04 -10.92
C LEU A 106 29.74 -34.18 -11.21
N SER A 107 30.27 -35.40 -11.10
CA SER A 107 31.62 -35.69 -11.54
C SER A 107 31.73 -35.57 -13.06
N ASP A 108 32.91 -35.19 -13.56
CA ASP A 108 33.21 -35.17 -14.99
C ASP A 108 32.95 -36.53 -15.63
N TYR A 109 31.90 -36.64 -16.44
CA TYR A 109 31.68 -37.78 -17.32
C TYR A 109 31.71 -37.32 -18.77
N THR A 110 32.77 -37.69 -19.47
CA THR A 110 32.95 -37.44 -20.90
C THR A 110 31.95 -38.28 -21.69
N MET A 111 30.83 -37.66 -22.10
CA MET A 111 29.88 -38.24 -23.05
C MET A 111 30.55 -38.40 -24.42
N LYS A 112 31.26 -39.51 -24.62
CA LYS A 112 31.63 -39.98 -25.95
C LYS A 112 30.35 -40.36 -26.71
N SER A 113 30.03 -39.63 -27.76
CA SER A 113 28.99 -40.03 -28.71
C SER A 113 29.41 -41.31 -29.43
N HIS A 114 28.82 -42.44 -29.03
CA HIS A 114 28.83 -43.66 -29.83
C HIS A 114 27.52 -43.76 -30.58
N HIS A 115 27.54 -43.40 -31.87
CA HIS A 115 26.42 -43.64 -32.77
C HIS A 115 26.25 -45.15 -32.99
N SER A 116 25.27 -45.75 -32.33
CA SER A 116 24.79 -47.10 -32.59
C SER A 116 23.97 -47.12 -33.90
N CYS A 117 24.64 -47.39 -35.02
CA CYS A 117 23.95 -47.58 -36.30
C CYS A 117 23.20 -48.93 -36.32
N VAL A 118 21.89 -48.88 -36.06
CA VAL A 118 20.99 -50.02 -36.17
C VAL A 118 20.82 -50.41 -37.64
N LYS A 119 21.16 -51.66 -37.98
CA LYS A 119 20.91 -52.24 -39.31
C LYS A 119 19.42 -52.52 -39.52
N PRO A 120 18.81 -52.11 -40.65
CA PRO A 120 17.61 -52.73 -41.17
C PRO A 120 17.95 -53.77 -42.26
N ASN A 121 17.63 -55.03 -41.94
CA ASN A 121 17.06 -56.07 -42.78
C ASN A 121 16.91 -55.78 -44.31
N ALA A 122 17.51 -56.62 -45.16
CA ALA A 122 17.14 -56.77 -46.57
C ALA A 122 17.14 -58.27 -46.96
N LYS A 123 16.12 -58.70 -47.71
CA LYS A 123 15.85 -60.10 -48.13
C LYS A 123 16.33 -60.37 -49.57
N CYS A 124 16.22 -61.63 -50.00
CA CYS A 124 16.38 -62.14 -51.39
C CYS A 124 17.84 -62.17 -51.91
N THR A 125 18.32 -63.19 -52.64
CA THR A 125 17.76 -64.35 -53.38
C THR A 125 18.63 -65.60 -53.08
N GLN A 126 18.24 -66.88 -53.07
CA GLN A 126 17.44 -67.77 -53.96
C GLN A 126 18.09 -68.13 -55.32
N HIS A 127 18.85 -69.23 -55.37
CA HIS A 127 18.94 -70.29 -56.41
C HIS A 127 19.84 -71.43 -55.84
N GLN A 128 19.54 -72.75 -55.85
CA GLN A 128 19.40 -73.72 -56.95
C GLN A 128 20.65 -73.87 -57.86
N ARG A 129 21.07 -75.06 -58.36
CA ARG A 129 20.87 -76.50 -58.02
C ARG A 129 21.79 -77.36 -58.95
N ARG A 130 22.40 -78.45 -58.44
CA ARG A 130 22.80 -79.72 -59.15
C ARG A 130 23.81 -79.76 -60.35
N LYS A 131 24.74 -80.73 -60.23
CA LYS A 131 25.19 -81.81 -61.18
C LYS A 131 25.22 -81.57 -62.71
N THR A 132 26.38 -81.87 -63.35
CA THR A 132 26.54 -82.77 -64.53
C THR A 132 28.02 -83.22 -64.72
N LEU A 133 28.45 -83.84 -65.84
CA LEU A 133 28.54 -85.30 -66.09
C LEU A 133 29.19 -85.59 -67.50
N LEU A 134 29.93 -86.70 -67.68
CA LEU A 134 30.37 -87.28 -68.98
C LEU A 134 31.55 -86.51 -69.69
N LYS A 135 32.40 -87.02 -70.62
CA LYS A 135 32.30 -88.15 -71.58
C LYS A 135 33.67 -88.62 -72.16
N HIS A 136 33.73 -89.82 -72.75
CA HIS A 136 34.85 -90.49 -73.45
C HIS A 136 35.35 -89.82 -74.75
N ARG A 137 36.56 -90.19 -75.23
CA ARG A 137 36.82 -90.47 -76.67
C ARG A 137 37.96 -91.48 -76.93
N THR A 138 37.72 -92.40 -77.87
CA THR A 138 38.66 -93.35 -78.52
C THR A 138 38.55 -93.18 -80.05
N MET A 139 39.54 -93.63 -80.85
CA MET A 139 39.33 -94.03 -82.26
C MET A 139 40.52 -94.80 -82.89
N ASP A 140 40.25 -95.49 -84.01
CA ASP A 140 40.96 -96.66 -84.55
C ASP A 140 41.74 -96.46 -85.88
N ILE A 141 42.73 -97.35 -86.08
CA ILE A 141 43.09 -98.17 -87.27
C ILE A 141 42.68 -97.73 -88.70
N THR A 142 43.64 -97.70 -89.66
CA THR A 142 43.54 -97.97 -91.13
C THR A 142 44.94 -97.80 -91.80
N SER A 143 45.34 -98.24 -93.02
CA SER A 143 44.90 -99.29 -94.00
C SER A 143 46.00 -99.55 -95.08
N MET A 144 45.82 -100.56 -95.97
CA MET A 144 46.54 -100.86 -97.25
C MET A 144 48.05 -101.23 -97.21
N ASN A 145 48.64 -102.27 -97.86
CA ASN A 145 48.28 -103.42 -98.73
C ASN A 145 48.56 -103.33 -100.27
N LYS A 146 49.42 -104.26 -100.77
CA LYS A 146 49.68 -104.76 -102.16
C LYS A 146 50.43 -103.92 -103.23
N CYS A 147 51.42 -104.53 -103.91
CA CYS A 147 51.26 -105.14 -105.26
C CYS A 147 52.47 -106.01 -105.70
N PHE A 148 52.28 -106.87 -106.71
CA PHE A 148 53.26 -107.81 -107.30
C PHE A 148 53.09 -107.79 -108.84
N HIS A 149 54.16 -107.88 -109.64
CA HIS A 149 54.07 -108.14 -111.09
C HIS A 149 55.23 -109.03 -111.61
N ALA A 150 54.98 -109.71 -112.74
CA ALA A 150 55.84 -110.74 -113.36
C ALA A 150 55.71 -110.71 -114.90
N MET A 151 56.40 -111.63 -115.61
CA MET A 151 56.39 -111.88 -117.08
C MET A 151 57.32 -110.97 -117.93
N ASN A 152 57.93 -111.36 -119.08
CA ASN A 152 58.04 -112.65 -119.79
C ASN A 152 59.13 -112.62 -120.92
N LEU A 153 59.40 -113.79 -121.55
CA LEU A 153 59.85 -114.06 -122.94
C LEU A 153 61.37 -114.20 -123.33
N PHE A 154 61.58 -115.19 -124.23
CA PHE A 154 62.79 -115.75 -124.91
C PHE A 154 62.99 -115.12 -126.32
N PRO A 155 63.89 -115.57 -127.26
CA PRO A 155 64.97 -116.59 -127.23
C PRO A 155 66.37 -116.05 -127.71
N THR A 156 67.48 -116.82 -127.68
CA THR A 156 67.98 -117.71 -128.78
C THR A 156 69.23 -118.48 -128.31
N ILE A 157 69.46 -119.68 -128.85
CA ILE A 157 70.21 -120.79 -128.23
C ILE A 157 71.58 -121.06 -128.90
N SER A 158 72.48 -121.75 -128.18
CA SER A 158 73.65 -122.51 -128.70
C SER A 158 75.05 -121.85 -128.72
N SER A 159 75.34 -120.84 -127.90
CA SER A 159 76.74 -120.53 -127.52
C SER A 159 76.94 -120.01 -126.08
N HIS A 160 75.95 -120.21 -125.19
CA HIS A 160 75.89 -119.55 -123.88
C HIS A 160 76.23 -120.46 -122.68
N ASP A 161 76.26 -121.79 -122.86
CA ASP A 161 76.33 -122.73 -121.73
C ASP A 161 77.64 -122.69 -120.94
N GLN A 162 78.76 -122.33 -121.56
CA GLN A 162 80.02 -122.13 -120.82
C GLN A 162 80.07 -120.82 -119.99
N LYS A 163 79.19 -119.83 -120.25
CA LYS A 163 79.07 -118.62 -119.41
C LYS A 163 78.07 -118.79 -118.27
N LEU A 164 76.98 -119.52 -118.50
CA LEU A 164 75.95 -119.78 -117.49
C LEU A 164 76.46 -120.64 -116.31
N GLN A 165 77.42 -121.54 -116.53
CA GLN A 165 77.92 -122.40 -115.45
C GLN A 165 78.75 -121.60 -114.43
N ALA A 166 79.64 -120.69 -114.88
CA ALA A 166 80.37 -119.77 -114.00
C ALA A 166 79.44 -118.76 -113.29
N GLN A 167 78.41 -118.27 -113.97
CA GLN A 167 77.43 -117.35 -113.37
C GLN A 167 76.56 -118.04 -112.31
N ASN A 168 76.24 -119.32 -112.46
CA ASN A 168 75.47 -120.08 -111.48
C ASN A 168 76.26 -120.41 -110.21
N GLU A 169 77.59 -120.61 -110.27
CA GLU A 169 78.41 -120.71 -109.06
C GLU A 169 78.49 -119.35 -108.35
N TYR A 170 78.75 -118.26 -109.07
CA TYR A 170 78.75 -116.90 -108.52
C TYR A 170 77.44 -116.52 -107.82
N LEU A 171 76.29 -116.85 -108.42
CA LEU A 171 74.97 -116.64 -107.81
C LEU A 171 74.72 -117.54 -106.59
N ARG A 172 75.27 -118.76 -106.57
CA ARG A 172 75.13 -119.68 -105.43
C ARG A 172 75.94 -119.20 -104.22
N ASP A 173 77.15 -118.68 -104.45
CA ASP A 173 77.95 -118.04 -103.41
C ASP A 173 77.32 -116.74 -102.91
N GLN A 174 76.84 -115.86 -103.81
CA GLN A 174 76.07 -114.69 -103.39
C GLN A 174 74.85 -115.06 -102.53
N LEU A 175 74.06 -116.08 -102.92
CA LEU A 175 72.89 -116.49 -102.13
C LEU A 175 73.27 -117.11 -100.78
N SER A 176 74.41 -117.78 -100.68
CA SER A 176 74.98 -118.31 -99.43
C SER A 176 75.41 -117.18 -98.50
N GLU A 177 76.10 -116.18 -99.04
CA GLU A 177 76.54 -114.98 -98.33
C GLU A 177 75.33 -114.12 -97.88
N TYR A 178 74.36 -113.90 -98.77
CA TYR A 178 73.12 -113.18 -98.44
C TYR A 178 72.31 -113.89 -97.35
N ARG A 179 72.21 -115.23 -97.37
CA ARG A 179 71.57 -115.97 -96.27
C ARG A 179 72.32 -115.82 -94.95
N LYS A 180 73.65 -115.88 -94.94
CA LYS A 180 74.45 -115.69 -93.71
C LYS A 180 74.35 -114.26 -93.18
N ASN A 181 74.40 -113.24 -94.04
CA ASN A 181 74.31 -111.84 -93.63
C ASN A 181 72.89 -111.43 -93.24
N CYS A 182 71.84 -111.86 -93.95
CA CYS A 182 70.46 -111.59 -93.54
C CYS A 182 70.10 -112.27 -92.21
N ASN A 183 70.49 -113.54 -91.99
CA ASN A 183 70.21 -114.21 -90.72
C ASN A 183 71.09 -113.72 -89.55
N ARG A 184 72.26 -113.12 -89.79
CA ARG A 184 72.98 -112.37 -88.75
C ARG A 184 72.30 -111.03 -88.48
N ASN A 185 72.25 -110.12 -89.46
CA ASN A 185 71.73 -108.77 -89.25
C ASN A 185 70.28 -108.73 -88.72
N ALA A 186 69.38 -109.59 -89.21
CA ALA A 186 68.01 -109.64 -88.70
C ALA A 186 67.94 -110.17 -87.25
N ASN A 187 68.75 -111.18 -86.92
CA ASN A 187 68.76 -111.77 -85.58
C ASN A 187 69.51 -110.89 -84.57
N ASP A 188 70.56 -110.20 -84.99
CA ASP A 188 71.30 -109.21 -84.19
C ASP A 188 70.44 -107.96 -83.92
N TYR A 189 69.67 -107.48 -84.92
CA TYR A 189 68.71 -106.39 -84.72
C TYR A 189 67.53 -106.80 -83.80
N LEU A 190 67.00 -108.01 -83.97
CA LEU A 190 65.95 -108.54 -83.11
C LEU A 190 66.45 -108.74 -81.67
N SER A 191 67.64 -109.32 -81.50
CA SER A 191 68.31 -109.50 -80.21
C SER A 191 68.63 -108.17 -79.53
N SER A 192 69.10 -107.16 -80.28
CA SER A 192 69.31 -105.80 -79.79
C SER A 192 67.99 -105.14 -79.36
N SER A 193 66.93 -105.26 -80.16
CA SER A 193 65.59 -104.74 -79.81
C SER A 193 65.01 -105.43 -78.56
N ILE A 194 65.14 -106.75 -78.46
CA ILE A 194 64.71 -107.53 -77.29
C ILE A 194 65.54 -107.14 -76.05
N SER A 195 66.83 -106.90 -76.20
CA SER A 195 67.71 -106.44 -75.11
C SER A 195 67.36 -105.02 -74.64
N GLN A 196 67.06 -104.11 -75.57
CA GLN A 196 66.60 -102.77 -75.26
C GLN A 196 65.24 -102.79 -74.57
N LEU A 197 64.25 -103.50 -75.12
CA LEU A 197 62.93 -103.70 -74.51
C LEU A 197 63.02 -104.35 -73.12
N THR A 198 63.93 -105.30 -72.93
CA THR A 198 64.19 -105.90 -71.61
C THR A 198 64.74 -104.86 -70.63
N THR A 199 65.66 -104.01 -71.09
CA THR A 199 66.24 -102.90 -70.29
C THR A 199 65.22 -101.81 -69.97
N ASP A 200 64.33 -101.49 -70.90
CA ASP A 200 63.24 -100.54 -70.70
C ASP A 200 62.20 -101.11 -69.73
N VAL A 201 61.86 -102.40 -69.84
CA VAL A 201 60.95 -103.10 -68.91
C VAL A 201 61.56 -103.22 -67.50
N THR A 202 62.85 -103.49 -67.35
CA THR A 202 63.49 -103.47 -66.02
C THR A 202 63.52 -102.05 -65.44
N THR A 203 63.85 -101.04 -66.25
CA THR A 203 63.81 -99.63 -65.84
C THR A 203 62.41 -99.17 -65.44
N LEU A 204 61.36 -99.54 -66.19
CA LEU A 204 59.97 -99.23 -65.86
C LEU A 204 59.50 -99.96 -64.59
N LYS A 205 59.94 -101.20 -64.35
CA LYS A 205 59.68 -101.93 -63.09
C LYS A 205 60.34 -101.24 -61.89
N VAL A 206 61.56 -100.74 -62.05
CA VAL A 206 62.24 -99.95 -61.00
C VAL A 206 61.48 -98.65 -60.74
N LYS A 207 61.16 -97.87 -61.77
CA LYS A 207 60.39 -96.62 -61.63
C LYS A 207 58.99 -96.82 -61.03
N LEU A 208 58.31 -97.92 -61.36
CA LEU A 208 57.02 -98.27 -60.76
C LEU A 208 57.17 -98.52 -59.25
N LYS A 209 58.22 -99.23 -58.85
CA LYS A 209 58.53 -99.49 -57.43
C LYS A 209 58.94 -98.21 -56.69
N GLU A 210 59.71 -97.32 -57.31
CA GLU A 210 60.04 -95.99 -56.76
C GLU A 210 58.78 -95.14 -56.59
N MET A 211 57.88 -95.14 -57.56
CA MET A 211 56.60 -94.41 -57.49
C MET A 211 55.66 -94.98 -56.43
N GLU A 212 55.63 -96.30 -56.26
CA GLU A 212 54.89 -96.98 -55.17
C GLU A 212 55.48 -96.65 -53.79
N GLN A 213 56.80 -96.64 -53.65
CA GLN A 213 57.48 -96.20 -52.42
C GLN A 213 57.21 -94.72 -52.10
N LEU A 214 57.30 -93.84 -53.10
CA LEU A 214 56.99 -92.41 -52.94
C LEU A 214 55.53 -92.19 -52.54
N LYS A 215 54.59 -92.90 -53.17
CA LYS A 215 53.17 -92.85 -52.82
C LYS A 215 52.94 -93.29 -51.37
N ASN A 216 53.50 -94.42 -50.96
CA ASN A 216 53.35 -94.91 -49.58
C ASN A 216 53.97 -93.93 -48.56
N SER A 217 55.11 -93.31 -48.90
CA SER A 217 55.74 -92.27 -48.07
C SER A 217 54.87 -91.00 -47.96
N MET A 218 54.22 -90.58 -49.06
CA MET A 218 53.28 -89.45 -49.06
C MET A 218 52.00 -89.76 -48.28
N ASP A 219 51.43 -90.96 -48.45
CA ASP A 219 50.21 -91.40 -47.77
C ASP A 219 50.42 -91.43 -46.24
N GLU A 220 51.59 -91.91 -45.77
CA GLU A 220 51.94 -91.91 -44.34
C GLU A 220 52.23 -90.48 -43.82
N SER A 221 53.00 -89.67 -44.54
CA SER A 221 53.27 -88.27 -44.15
C SER A 221 51.99 -87.41 -44.09
N TYR A 222 51.04 -87.63 -45.00
CA TYR A 222 49.72 -87.01 -44.94
C TYR A 222 48.93 -87.45 -43.71
N LYS A 223 48.95 -88.76 -43.41
CA LYS A 223 48.30 -89.35 -42.24
C LYS A 223 48.89 -88.81 -40.92
N GLU A 224 50.21 -88.68 -40.81
CA GLU A 224 50.88 -88.03 -39.68
C GLU A 224 50.44 -86.57 -39.53
N THR A 225 50.50 -85.78 -40.62
CA THR A 225 50.10 -84.35 -40.61
C THR A 225 48.63 -84.16 -40.21
N VAL A 226 47.72 -85.03 -40.67
CA VAL A 226 46.30 -85.00 -40.29
C VAL A 226 46.09 -85.42 -38.84
N GLN A 227 46.86 -86.38 -38.32
CA GLN A 227 46.82 -86.79 -36.92
C GLN A 227 47.34 -85.69 -35.98
N GLU A 228 48.43 -85.02 -36.34
CA GLU A 228 48.97 -83.87 -35.59
C GLU A 228 47.94 -82.73 -35.56
N TYR A 229 47.40 -82.33 -36.72
CA TYR A 229 46.37 -81.29 -36.80
C TYR A 229 45.11 -81.65 -35.98
N HIS A 230 44.65 -82.90 -36.07
CA HIS A 230 43.54 -83.38 -35.25
C HIS A 230 43.85 -83.32 -33.74
N PHE A 231 45.06 -83.71 -33.33
CA PHE A 231 45.50 -83.63 -31.94
C PHE A 231 45.51 -82.19 -31.43
N THR A 232 46.15 -81.25 -32.15
CA THR A 232 46.19 -79.82 -31.79
C THR A 232 44.78 -79.22 -31.72
N VAL A 233 43.89 -79.55 -32.65
CA VAL A 233 42.50 -79.06 -32.64
C VAL A 233 41.73 -79.61 -31.45
N VAL A 234 41.87 -80.90 -31.13
CA VAL A 234 41.24 -81.52 -29.93
C VAL A 234 41.77 -80.87 -28.65
N GLU A 235 43.08 -80.67 -28.52
CA GLU A 235 43.70 -80.01 -27.38
C GLU A 235 43.13 -78.60 -27.16
N GLN A 236 43.12 -77.77 -28.22
CA GLN A 236 42.53 -76.42 -28.18
C GLN A 236 41.03 -76.44 -27.82
N PHE A 237 40.25 -77.40 -28.34
CA PHE A 237 38.84 -77.54 -27.96
C PHE A 237 38.67 -77.97 -26.50
N THR A 238 39.55 -78.81 -25.95
CA THR A 238 39.51 -79.18 -24.54
C THR A 238 39.89 -78.02 -23.62
N GLU A 239 40.90 -77.22 -23.98
CA GLU A 239 41.29 -76.02 -23.23
C GLU A 239 40.16 -74.99 -23.21
N LEU A 240 39.61 -74.64 -24.38
CA LEU A 240 38.48 -73.70 -24.47
C LEU A 240 37.25 -74.18 -23.69
N LYS A 241 36.99 -75.49 -23.67
CA LYS A 241 35.90 -76.09 -22.88
C LYS A 241 36.15 -75.96 -21.37
N GLN A 242 37.40 -76.14 -20.91
CA GLN A 242 37.77 -75.92 -19.51
C GLN A 242 37.65 -74.43 -19.14
N GLN A 243 38.23 -73.52 -19.93
CA GLN A 243 38.16 -72.08 -19.69
C GLN A 243 36.70 -71.58 -19.62
N LEU A 244 35.81 -72.11 -20.48
CA LEU A 244 34.37 -71.81 -20.43
C LEU A 244 33.70 -72.33 -19.15
N ALA A 245 34.07 -73.52 -18.67
CA ALA A 245 33.54 -74.07 -17.41
C ALA A 245 34.01 -73.25 -16.20
N GLU A 246 35.30 -72.89 -16.14
CA GLU A 246 35.84 -72.02 -15.09
C GLU A 246 35.20 -70.62 -15.11
N SER A 247 34.98 -70.05 -16.31
CA SER A 247 34.31 -68.77 -16.47
C SER A 247 32.86 -68.81 -15.97
N ARG A 248 32.13 -69.90 -16.21
CA ARG A 248 30.77 -70.11 -15.68
C ARG A 248 30.77 -70.18 -14.15
N LEU A 249 31.63 -71.00 -13.56
CA LEU A 249 31.75 -71.10 -12.09
C LEU A 249 32.11 -69.75 -11.44
N LYS A 250 32.99 -68.96 -12.08
CA LYS A 250 33.31 -67.60 -11.65
C LYS A 250 32.11 -66.66 -11.77
N SER A 251 31.30 -66.77 -12.82
CA SER A 251 30.06 -65.99 -12.98
C SER A 251 29.03 -66.34 -11.90
N GLU A 252 28.77 -67.64 -11.68
CA GLU A 252 27.83 -68.13 -10.67
C GLU A 252 28.21 -67.67 -9.25
N ALA A 253 29.52 -67.68 -8.93
CA ALA A 253 30.03 -67.15 -7.66
C ALA A 253 29.86 -65.63 -7.53
N LEU A 254 30.04 -64.86 -8.62
CA LEU A 254 29.78 -63.42 -8.65
C LEU A 254 28.28 -63.11 -8.51
N ASP A 255 27.41 -63.83 -9.19
CA ASP A 255 25.95 -63.68 -9.09
C ASP A 255 25.46 -63.94 -7.65
N HIS A 256 25.97 -64.99 -7.00
CA HIS A 256 25.69 -65.24 -5.59
C HIS A 256 26.17 -64.09 -4.68
N SER A 257 27.38 -63.57 -4.93
CA SER A 257 27.92 -62.41 -4.20
C SER A 257 27.06 -61.15 -4.39
N ILE A 258 26.58 -60.89 -5.61
CA ILE A 258 25.67 -59.78 -5.93
C ILE A 258 24.36 -59.92 -5.15
N VAL A 259 23.76 -61.11 -5.10
CA VAL A 259 22.53 -61.37 -4.30
C VAL A 259 22.76 -61.14 -2.81
N LEU A 260 23.90 -61.58 -2.25
CA LEU A 260 24.24 -61.33 -0.85
C LEU A 260 24.48 -59.84 -0.56
N MET A 261 25.11 -59.10 -1.47
CA MET A 261 25.30 -57.66 -1.35
C MET A 261 23.98 -56.90 -1.44
N ALA A 262 23.09 -57.26 -2.38
CA ALA A 262 21.76 -56.67 -2.50
C ALA A 262 20.94 -56.85 -1.22
N LYS A 263 20.92 -58.06 -0.65
CA LYS A 263 20.25 -58.33 0.63
C LYS A 263 20.82 -57.52 1.81
N LYS A 264 22.15 -57.33 1.87
CA LYS A 264 22.78 -56.48 2.89
C LYS A 264 22.43 -55.00 2.70
N LEU A 265 22.38 -54.51 1.46
CA LEU A 265 21.98 -53.13 1.17
C LEU A 265 20.52 -52.87 1.55
N GLU A 266 19.62 -53.81 1.26
CA GLU A 266 18.21 -53.75 1.66
C GLU A 266 18.05 -53.68 3.19
N GLN A 267 18.76 -54.52 3.94
CA GLN A 267 18.78 -54.49 5.41
C GLN A 267 19.31 -53.16 5.97
N ILE A 268 20.40 -52.62 5.39
CA ILE A 268 20.95 -51.31 5.78
C ILE A 268 19.95 -50.18 5.45
N SER A 269 19.29 -50.25 4.30
CA SER A 269 18.28 -49.27 3.88
C SER A 269 17.09 -49.26 4.83
N TYR A 270 16.54 -50.43 5.17
CA TYR A 270 15.45 -50.58 6.11
C TYR A 270 15.82 -50.07 7.51
N GLY A 271 17.00 -50.45 8.02
CA GLY A 271 17.47 -49.98 9.33
C GLY A 271 17.65 -48.46 9.41
N LYS A 272 18.12 -47.82 8.33
CA LYS A 272 18.23 -46.36 8.23
C LYS A 272 16.88 -45.66 8.12
N ASP A 273 15.94 -46.22 7.36
CA ASP A 273 14.58 -45.69 7.23
C ASP A 273 13.85 -45.70 8.58
N GLU A 274 13.93 -46.82 9.31
CA GLU A 274 13.33 -46.92 10.64
C GLU A 274 14.00 -45.99 11.67
N GLN A 275 15.33 -45.86 11.64
CA GLN A 275 16.04 -44.87 12.44
C GLN A 275 15.61 -43.43 12.10
N SER A 276 15.38 -43.14 10.83
CA SER A 276 14.90 -41.82 10.37
C SER A 276 13.50 -41.52 10.91
N LYS A 277 12.56 -42.48 10.81
CA LYS A 277 11.20 -42.35 11.37
C LYS A 277 11.19 -42.11 12.87
N ILE A 278 12.01 -42.87 13.62
CA ILE A 278 12.14 -42.68 15.08
C ILE A 278 12.67 -41.28 15.40
N MET A 279 13.67 -40.79 14.66
CA MET A 279 14.23 -39.46 14.85
C MET A 279 13.23 -38.34 14.47
N GLU A 280 12.48 -38.53 13.37
CA GLU A 280 11.43 -37.59 12.93
C GLU A 280 10.32 -37.47 13.99
N GLN A 281 9.82 -38.59 14.50
CA GLN A 281 8.82 -38.61 15.58
C GLN A 281 9.33 -37.90 16.84
N GLN A 282 10.59 -38.16 17.25
CA GLN A 282 11.20 -37.44 18.38
C GLN A 282 11.29 -35.92 18.16
N TRP A 283 11.50 -35.45 16.92
CA TRP A 283 11.48 -34.02 16.61
C TRP A 283 10.07 -33.44 16.62
N ILE A 284 9.07 -34.17 16.11
CA ILE A 284 7.66 -33.79 16.17
C ILE A 284 7.23 -33.61 17.64
N ASP A 285 7.55 -34.57 18.51
CA ASP A 285 7.18 -34.51 19.94
C ASP A 285 7.89 -33.37 20.69
N LYS A 286 9.16 -33.09 20.36
CA LYS A 286 9.90 -31.92 20.88
C LYS A 286 9.26 -30.61 20.44
N ILE A 287 8.92 -30.46 19.16
CA ILE A 287 8.27 -29.26 18.60
C ILE A 287 6.91 -29.06 19.27
N LYS A 288 6.10 -30.11 19.38
CA LYS A 288 4.79 -30.08 20.07
C LYS A 288 4.92 -29.59 21.51
N THR A 289 5.87 -30.16 22.28
CA THR A 289 6.15 -29.76 23.67
C THR A 289 6.55 -28.27 23.77
N ILE A 290 7.33 -27.77 22.80
CA ILE A 290 7.72 -26.35 22.74
C ILE A 290 6.51 -25.46 22.44
N CYS A 291 5.64 -25.85 21.49
CA CYS A 291 4.40 -25.12 21.19
C CYS A 291 3.46 -25.04 22.40
N GLU A 292 3.20 -26.15 23.08
CA GLU A 292 2.34 -26.20 24.28
C GLU A 292 2.88 -25.30 25.41
N ARG A 293 4.21 -25.20 25.54
CA ARG A 293 4.86 -24.28 26.48
C ARG A 293 4.69 -22.80 26.08
N PHE A 294 4.81 -22.48 24.80
CA PHE A 294 4.57 -21.12 24.30
C PHE A 294 3.11 -20.68 24.42
N ASP A 295 2.15 -21.59 24.18
CA ASP A 295 0.73 -21.30 24.38
C ASP A 295 0.40 -21.04 25.85
N SER A 296 1.00 -21.82 26.75
CA SER A 296 0.85 -21.65 28.21
C SER A 296 1.42 -20.31 28.67
N PHE A 297 2.62 -19.95 28.22
CA PHE A 297 3.25 -18.65 28.50
C PHE A 297 2.43 -17.47 27.93
N THR A 298 1.88 -17.62 26.71
CA THR A 298 1.02 -16.60 26.10
C THR A 298 -0.26 -16.38 26.91
N LYS A 299 -0.90 -17.46 27.37
CA LYS A 299 -2.08 -17.40 28.24
C LYS A 299 -1.77 -16.75 29.59
N GLU A 300 -0.61 -17.03 30.18
CA GLU A 300 -0.15 -16.39 31.41
C GLU A 300 0.10 -14.89 31.23
N LYS A 301 0.81 -14.50 30.17
CA LYS A 301 1.10 -13.08 29.88
C LYS A 301 -0.15 -12.27 29.56
N ASN A 302 -1.15 -12.86 28.90
CA ASN A 302 -2.44 -12.21 28.68
C ASN A 302 -3.21 -12.00 29.99
N LYS A 303 -3.15 -12.94 30.95
CA LYS A 303 -3.72 -12.74 32.30
C LYS A 303 -2.99 -11.64 33.08
N GLU A 304 -1.66 -11.61 33.02
CA GLU A 304 -0.86 -10.55 33.65
C GLU A 304 -1.18 -9.17 33.06
N LEU A 305 -1.38 -9.09 31.74
CA LEU A 305 -1.76 -7.86 31.05
C LEU A 305 -3.16 -7.39 31.47
N GLN A 306 -4.14 -8.31 31.54
CA GLN A 306 -5.49 -7.97 32.01
C GLN A 306 -5.47 -7.44 33.44
N LEU A 307 -4.76 -8.10 34.36
CA LEU A 307 -4.63 -7.62 35.75
C LEU A 307 -3.99 -6.22 35.85
N LYS A 308 -3.10 -5.86 34.93
CA LYS A 308 -2.51 -4.51 34.84
C LYS A 308 -3.49 -3.49 34.26
N GLN A 309 -4.30 -3.89 33.28
CA GLN A 309 -5.39 -3.09 32.73
C GLN A 309 -6.41 -2.75 33.83
N ASP A 310 -6.91 -3.76 34.54
CA ASP A 310 -7.89 -3.62 35.62
C ASP A 310 -7.34 -2.72 36.77
N LEU A 311 -6.05 -2.83 37.09
CA LEU A 311 -5.39 -2.00 38.10
C LEU A 311 -5.26 -0.54 37.66
N LEU A 312 -5.01 -0.29 36.37
CA LEU A 312 -4.92 1.06 35.80
C LEU A 312 -6.29 1.74 35.83
N GLU A 313 -7.34 1.06 35.37
CA GLU A 313 -8.73 1.57 35.41
C GLU A 313 -9.18 1.86 36.85
N LYS A 314 -8.78 1.02 37.81
CA LYS A 314 -9.00 1.29 39.25
C LYS A 314 -8.24 2.52 39.76
N LYS A 315 -7.03 2.77 39.24
CA LYS A 315 -6.22 3.95 39.60
C LYS A 315 -6.79 5.24 39.01
N ASP A 316 -7.26 5.20 37.77
CA ASP A 316 -7.85 6.36 37.10
C ASP A 316 -9.19 6.74 37.75
N THR A 317 -10.02 5.76 38.12
CA THR A 317 -11.28 6.01 38.86
C THR A 317 -11.03 6.52 40.29
N GLU A 318 -10.01 6.02 41.00
CA GLU A 318 -9.57 6.56 42.30
C GLU A 318 -9.11 8.03 42.18
N LEU A 319 -8.38 8.36 41.11
CA LEU A 319 -7.85 9.71 40.87
C LEU A 319 -8.95 10.70 40.48
N LEU A 320 -9.87 10.30 39.58
CA LEU A 320 -11.05 11.08 39.22
C LEU A 320 -11.90 11.42 40.45
N LYS A 321 -12.19 10.42 41.30
CA LYS A 321 -12.94 10.64 42.54
C LYS A 321 -12.21 11.61 43.49
N LYS A 322 -10.89 11.49 43.61
CA LYS A 322 -10.09 12.39 44.46
C LYS A 322 -10.12 13.83 43.96
N ASP A 323 -10.18 14.05 42.65
CA ASP A 323 -10.28 15.39 42.07
C ASP A 323 -11.70 15.96 42.14
N GLU A 324 -12.74 15.10 42.03
CA GLU A 324 -14.13 15.44 42.34
C GLU A 324 -14.30 15.88 43.81
N ASP A 325 -13.77 15.10 44.77
CA ASP A 325 -13.78 15.42 46.21
C ASP A 325 -13.09 16.77 46.50
N LYS A 326 -11.96 17.07 45.84
CA LYS A 326 -11.28 18.38 45.94
C LYS A 326 -12.13 19.51 45.38
N LEU A 327 -12.73 19.32 44.20
CA LEU A 327 -13.54 20.34 43.55
C LEU A 327 -14.79 20.65 44.38
N GLN A 328 -15.45 19.61 44.90
CA GLN A 328 -16.57 19.75 45.82
C GLN A 328 -16.18 20.48 47.11
N LYS A 329 -14.99 20.21 47.66
CA LYS A 329 -14.46 20.95 48.81
C LYS A 329 -14.27 22.44 48.49
N ILE A 330 -13.63 22.78 47.37
CA ILE A 330 -13.42 24.18 46.95
C ILE A 330 -14.75 24.91 46.73
N ILE A 331 -15.73 24.26 46.11
CA ILE A 331 -17.09 24.81 45.90
C ILE A 331 -17.77 25.07 47.25
N ASN A 332 -17.69 24.12 48.18
CA ASN A 332 -18.27 24.27 49.53
C ASN A 332 -17.60 25.40 50.33
N GLU A 333 -16.27 25.54 50.24
CA GLU A 333 -15.51 26.63 50.86
C GLU A 333 -15.91 28.00 50.27
N GLN A 334 -15.95 28.15 48.94
CA GLN A 334 -16.40 29.40 48.30
C GLN A 334 -17.85 29.75 48.66
N TYR A 335 -18.75 28.77 48.67
CA TYR A 335 -20.15 28.97 49.04
C TYR A 335 -20.31 29.37 50.52
N THR A 336 -19.43 28.88 51.40
CA THR A 336 -19.38 29.28 52.82
C THR A 336 -18.91 30.74 52.95
N VAL A 337 -17.80 31.11 52.32
CA VAL A 337 -17.28 32.50 52.33
C VAL A 337 -18.30 33.48 51.74
N MET A 338 -18.95 33.14 50.62
CA MET A 338 -19.99 33.98 50.01
C MET A 338 -21.20 34.16 50.94
N ARG A 339 -21.61 33.10 51.66
CA ARG A 339 -22.68 33.17 52.66
C ARG A 339 -22.30 34.07 53.85
N GLU A 340 -21.05 34.00 54.31
CA GLU A 340 -20.54 34.83 55.40
C GLU A 340 -20.51 36.32 55.01
N GLU A 341 -19.99 36.66 53.83
CA GLU A 341 -19.97 38.05 53.33
C GLU A 341 -21.40 38.58 53.06
N LEU A 342 -22.33 37.76 52.55
CA LEU A 342 -23.74 38.16 52.42
C LEU A 342 -24.41 38.43 53.79
N ASN A 343 -24.11 37.61 54.81
CA ASN A 343 -24.60 37.83 56.16
C ASN A 343 -24.00 39.10 56.78
N LYS A 344 -22.70 39.35 56.56
CA LYS A 344 -22.01 40.55 57.02
C LYS A 344 -22.57 41.82 56.36
N MET A 345 -22.73 41.84 55.04
CA MET A 345 -23.38 42.95 54.33
C MET A 345 -24.81 43.20 54.81
N ARG A 346 -25.58 42.15 55.13
CA ARG A 346 -26.91 42.31 55.74
C ARG A 346 -26.83 43.02 57.09
N ILE A 347 -25.94 42.58 57.98
CA ILE A 347 -25.74 43.18 59.32
C ILE A 347 -25.29 44.65 59.20
N GLU A 348 -24.36 44.95 58.28
CA GLU A 348 -23.91 46.33 58.02
C GLU A 348 -25.04 47.23 57.49
N MET A 349 -25.86 46.72 56.57
CA MET A 349 -27.04 47.42 56.04
C MET A 349 -28.11 47.67 57.11
N ASP A 350 -28.40 46.68 57.97
CA ASP A 350 -29.34 46.81 59.07
C ASP A 350 -28.84 47.86 60.10
N ASN A 351 -27.54 47.85 60.41
CA ASN A 351 -26.90 48.82 61.30
C ASN A 351 -26.94 50.25 60.75
N GLU A 352 -26.61 50.48 59.47
CA GLU A 352 -26.66 51.82 58.89
C GLU A 352 -28.11 52.31 58.77
N THR A 353 -29.07 51.42 58.45
CA THR A 353 -30.51 51.73 58.48
C THR A 353 -30.96 52.13 59.89
N GLN A 354 -30.52 51.42 60.93
CA GLN A 354 -30.82 51.76 62.32
C GLN A 354 -30.22 53.12 62.71
N LYS A 355 -28.97 53.40 62.32
CA LYS A 355 -28.28 54.68 62.55
C LYS A 355 -28.95 55.85 61.82
N GLN A 356 -29.40 55.64 60.59
CA GLN A 356 -30.19 56.63 59.83
C GLN A 356 -31.53 56.91 60.53
N ASN A 357 -32.23 55.87 60.99
CA ASN A 357 -33.48 56.00 61.75
C ASN A 357 -33.29 56.74 63.09
N GLN A 358 -32.19 56.48 63.81
CA GLN A 358 -31.83 57.22 65.03
C GLN A 358 -31.56 58.70 64.73
N ASN A 359 -30.82 59.00 63.65
CA ASN A 359 -30.56 60.38 63.20
C ASN A 359 -31.87 61.11 62.86
N LEU A 360 -32.72 60.52 62.01
CA LEU A 360 -34.05 61.05 61.70
C LEU A 360 -34.90 61.28 62.96
N THR A 361 -34.90 60.34 63.90
CA THR A 361 -35.61 60.48 65.19
C THR A 361 -35.09 61.67 66.01
N SER A 362 -33.77 61.90 66.02
CA SER A 362 -33.14 63.04 66.69
C SER A 362 -33.47 64.38 66.02
N GLN A 363 -33.55 64.41 64.69
CA GLN A 363 -33.99 65.57 63.91
C GLN A 363 -35.47 65.87 64.17
N VAL A 364 -36.35 64.87 64.15
CA VAL A 364 -37.78 65.00 64.49
C VAL A 364 -37.95 65.53 65.92
N SER A 365 -37.15 65.06 66.89
CA SER A 365 -37.15 65.59 68.27
C SER A 365 -36.73 67.06 68.33
N THR A 366 -35.73 67.45 67.55
CA THR A 366 -35.23 68.83 67.47
C THR A 366 -36.27 69.77 66.81
N LEU A 367 -36.89 69.33 65.71
CA LEU A 367 -37.97 70.05 65.04
C LEU A 367 -39.21 70.19 65.95
N LYS A 368 -39.61 69.14 66.68
CA LYS A 368 -40.67 69.23 67.69
C LYS A 368 -40.36 70.29 68.76
N LYS A 369 -39.13 70.35 69.27
CA LYS A 369 -38.68 71.41 70.21
C LYS A 369 -38.74 72.81 69.58
N ALA A 370 -38.36 72.95 68.31
CA ALA A 370 -38.43 74.22 67.58
C ALA A 370 -39.88 74.68 67.37
N ILE A 371 -40.79 73.78 66.98
CA ILE A 371 -42.23 74.06 66.85
C ILE A 371 -42.82 74.53 68.18
N VAL A 372 -42.49 73.88 69.31
CA VAL A 372 -42.95 74.30 70.64
C VAL A 372 -42.43 75.69 71.02
N LYS A 373 -41.17 76.03 70.68
CA LYS A 373 -40.64 77.39 70.87
C LYS A 373 -41.37 78.41 70.00
N LEU A 374 -41.63 78.08 68.73
CA LEU A 374 -42.32 78.95 67.78
C LEU A 374 -43.76 79.23 68.25
N ALA A 375 -44.48 78.20 68.69
CA ALA A 375 -45.83 78.32 69.25
C ALA A 375 -45.86 79.27 70.46
N LYS A 376 -44.93 79.11 71.42
CA LYS A 376 -44.80 80.04 72.56
C LYS A 376 -44.47 81.48 72.15
N SER A 377 -43.66 81.68 71.11
CA SER A 377 -43.38 83.03 70.59
C SER A 377 -44.58 83.63 69.87
N LYS A 378 -45.37 82.82 69.16
CA LYS A 378 -46.62 83.22 68.49
C LYS A 378 -47.64 83.68 69.54
N GLU A 379 -47.91 82.86 70.54
CA GLU A 379 -48.85 83.15 71.65
C GLU A 379 -48.47 84.46 72.38
N LYS A 380 -47.16 84.65 72.65
CA LYS A 380 -46.64 85.89 73.24
C LYS A 380 -46.77 87.11 72.31
N LEU A 381 -46.76 86.92 70.99
CA LEU A 381 -46.95 87.97 70.00
C LEU A 381 -48.44 88.33 69.85
N GLU A 382 -49.32 87.33 69.81
CA GLU A 382 -50.79 87.48 69.83
C GLU A 382 -51.22 88.29 71.07
N TYR A 383 -50.81 87.88 72.27
CA TYR A 383 -51.08 88.62 73.51
C TYR A 383 -50.60 90.09 73.48
N ASN A 384 -49.42 90.35 72.90
CA ASN A 384 -48.91 91.72 72.75
C ASN A 384 -49.73 92.55 71.77
N TYR A 385 -50.20 91.98 70.65
CA TYR A 385 -51.06 92.68 69.70
C TYR A 385 -52.47 92.88 70.25
N GLU A 386 -53.04 91.90 70.94
CA GLU A 386 -54.34 92.00 71.58
C GLU A 386 -54.35 93.07 72.68
N LYS A 387 -53.27 93.17 73.47
CA LYS A 387 -53.05 94.27 74.43
C LYS A 387 -52.94 95.64 73.74
N LYS A 388 -52.26 95.73 72.60
CA LYS A 388 -52.17 96.98 71.80
C LYS A 388 -53.53 97.37 71.21
N LEU A 389 -54.25 96.42 70.61
CA LEU A 389 -55.60 96.63 70.09
C LEU A 389 -56.56 97.09 71.19
N SER A 390 -56.55 96.43 72.35
CA SER A 390 -57.34 96.84 73.52
C SER A 390 -57.04 98.27 73.99
N HIS A 391 -55.77 98.70 73.91
CA HIS A 391 -55.38 100.07 74.23
C HIS A 391 -55.86 101.07 73.18
N ILE A 392 -55.75 100.75 71.88
CA ILE A 392 -56.25 101.57 70.78
C ILE A 392 -57.77 101.72 70.85
N ILE A 393 -58.50 100.62 71.09
CA ILE A 393 -59.96 100.61 71.25
C ILE A 393 -60.36 101.52 72.41
N LYS A 394 -59.74 101.38 73.59
CA LYS A 394 -60.01 102.26 74.74
C LYS A 394 -59.75 103.73 74.43
N ASN A 395 -58.66 104.04 73.73
CA ASN A 395 -58.32 105.41 73.35
C ASN A 395 -59.33 105.99 72.35
N LYS A 396 -59.77 105.20 71.35
CA LYS A 396 -60.79 105.61 70.39
C LYS A 396 -62.18 105.73 71.03
N ASP A 397 -62.54 104.90 71.99
CA ASP A 397 -63.76 105.07 72.79
C ASP A 397 -63.72 106.39 73.59
N THR A 398 -62.58 106.78 74.17
CA THR A 398 -62.46 108.07 74.86
C THR A 398 -62.51 109.25 73.90
N GLU A 399 -61.93 109.13 72.71
CA GLU A 399 -61.99 110.15 71.64
C GLU A 399 -63.42 110.31 71.10
N ILE A 400 -64.14 109.21 70.87
CA ILE A 400 -65.56 109.22 70.47
C ILE A 400 -66.42 109.87 71.56
N LYS A 401 -66.21 109.54 72.84
CA LYS A 401 -66.94 110.17 73.96
C LYS A 401 -66.66 111.67 74.05
N PHE A 402 -65.41 112.10 73.84
CA PHE A 402 -65.03 113.51 73.81
C PHE A 402 -65.71 114.25 72.64
N LEU A 403 -65.65 113.70 71.42
CA LEU A 403 -66.29 114.29 70.24
C LEU A 403 -67.81 114.37 70.38
N HIS A 404 -68.44 113.35 70.99
CA HIS A 404 -69.87 113.37 71.28
C HIS A 404 -70.24 114.50 72.26
N LEU A 405 -69.42 114.73 73.28
CA LEU A 405 -69.59 115.83 74.23
C LEU A 405 -69.40 117.21 73.56
N GLN A 406 -68.44 117.32 72.63
CA GLN A 406 -68.20 118.54 71.86
C GLN A 406 -69.36 118.86 70.89
N LEU A 407 -69.91 117.85 70.21
CA LEU A 407 -71.12 117.97 69.38
C LEU A 407 -72.34 118.37 70.22
N GLN A 408 -72.50 117.79 71.41
CA GLN A 408 -73.56 118.17 72.35
C GLN A 408 -73.44 119.66 72.74
N LYS A 409 -72.22 120.15 73.00
CA LYS A 409 -71.95 121.57 73.32
C LYS A 409 -72.31 122.49 72.15
N GLN A 410 -71.85 122.18 70.94
CA GLN A 410 -72.16 122.98 69.74
C GLN A 410 -73.66 123.00 69.42
N LYS A 411 -74.36 121.86 69.60
CA LYS A 411 -75.81 121.78 69.44
C LYS A 411 -76.55 122.69 70.42
N ASN A 412 -76.10 122.75 71.68
CA ASN A 412 -76.67 123.64 72.69
C ASN A 412 -76.38 125.10 72.37
N GLU A 413 -75.14 125.44 71.98
CA GLU A 413 -74.75 126.80 71.56
C GLU A 413 -75.62 127.32 70.41
N LEU A 414 -75.80 126.52 69.35
CA LEU A 414 -76.72 126.81 68.23
C LEU A 414 -78.17 127.07 68.67
N TYR A 415 -78.67 126.30 69.64
CA TYR A 415 -80.04 126.44 70.15
C TYR A 415 -80.24 127.80 70.86
N THR A 416 -79.24 128.25 71.63
CA THR A 416 -79.20 129.60 72.21
C THR A 416 -79.15 130.70 71.14
N SER A 417 -78.29 130.56 70.13
CA SER A 417 -78.14 131.56 69.06
C SER A 417 -79.42 131.76 68.25
N LEU A 418 -80.11 130.66 67.90
CA LEU A 418 -81.38 130.71 67.18
C LEU A 418 -82.48 131.39 68.01
N SER A 419 -82.46 131.19 69.34
CA SER A 419 -83.41 131.84 70.25
C SER A 419 -83.20 133.34 70.36
N THR A 420 -81.95 133.83 70.35
CA THR A 420 -81.67 135.28 70.40
C THR A 420 -81.92 135.97 69.06
N GLU A 421 -81.68 135.29 67.93
CA GLU A 421 -81.99 135.83 66.60
C GLU A 421 -83.51 136.01 66.39
N LYS A 422 -84.32 135.04 66.83
CA LYS A 422 -85.79 135.15 66.80
C LYS A 422 -86.35 136.26 67.69
N GLN A 423 -85.73 136.54 68.83
CA GLN A 423 -86.13 137.65 69.70
C GLN A 423 -85.90 139.01 69.00
N ASN A 424 -84.73 139.21 68.39
CA ASN A 424 -84.41 140.43 67.64
C ASN A 424 -85.35 140.68 66.45
N GLU A 425 -85.89 139.61 65.84
CA GLU A 425 -86.86 139.72 64.74
C GLU A 425 -88.23 140.25 65.22
N VAL A 426 -88.69 139.83 66.41
CA VAL A 426 -89.94 140.28 67.02
C VAL A 426 -89.87 141.76 67.45
N ASP A 427 -88.79 142.16 68.11
CA ASP A 427 -88.64 143.52 68.66
C ASP A 427 -88.58 144.59 67.54
N ASN A 428 -88.01 144.25 66.38
CA ASN A 428 -88.00 145.13 65.20
C ASN A 428 -89.41 145.34 64.61
N ILE A 429 -90.25 144.30 64.57
CA ILE A 429 -91.63 144.39 64.05
C ILE A 429 -92.48 145.28 64.97
N ALA A 430 -92.33 145.15 66.29
CA ALA A 430 -93.03 145.98 67.27
C ALA A 430 -92.70 147.47 67.09
N SER A 431 -91.41 147.82 66.96
CA SER A 431 -90.98 149.22 66.76
C SER A 431 -91.49 149.84 65.46
N ALA A 432 -91.58 149.05 64.38
CA ALA A 432 -92.11 149.52 63.09
C ALA A 432 -93.62 149.81 63.14
N LEU A 433 -94.40 148.98 63.84
CA LEU A 433 -95.84 149.20 64.05
C LEU A 433 -96.11 150.45 64.90
N GLU A 434 -95.35 150.65 65.97
CA GLU A 434 -95.53 151.80 66.87
C GLU A 434 -95.33 153.14 66.15
N LYS A 435 -94.31 153.23 65.27
CA LYS A 435 -94.09 154.42 64.42
C LYS A 435 -95.26 154.69 63.47
N ARG A 436 -95.86 153.65 62.90
CA ARG A 436 -96.98 153.79 61.95
C ARG A 436 -98.26 154.27 62.61
N TYR A 437 -98.53 153.81 63.84
CA TYR A 437 -99.68 154.23 64.64
C TYR A 437 -99.60 155.71 65.03
N LYS A 438 -98.40 156.18 65.45
CA LYS A 438 -98.16 157.59 65.80
C LYS A 438 -98.36 158.56 64.64
N ALA A 439 -98.01 158.17 63.42
CA ALA A 439 -98.21 159.02 62.23
C ALA A 439 -99.70 159.23 61.89
N LEU A 440 -100.51 158.16 61.94
CA LEU A 440 -101.95 158.21 61.66
C LEU A 440 -102.73 159.07 62.67
N LEU A 441 -102.32 159.08 63.95
CA LEU A 441 -102.94 159.95 64.96
C LEU A 441 -102.78 161.43 64.59
N ALA A 442 -101.53 161.85 64.31
CA ALA A 442 -101.21 163.25 64.03
C ALA A 442 -101.90 163.79 62.76
N GLU A 443 -102.02 162.96 61.72
CA GLU A 443 -102.72 163.32 60.48
C GLU A 443 -104.24 163.49 60.70
N THR A 444 -104.82 162.71 61.61
CA THR A 444 -106.24 162.79 61.96
C THR A 444 -106.55 164.03 62.80
N GLU A 445 -105.68 164.39 63.75
CA GLU A 445 -105.80 165.61 64.55
C GLU A 445 -105.75 166.87 63.65
N ALA A 446 -104.75 166.97 62.77
CA ALA A 446 -104.61 168.11 61.84
C ALA A 446 -105.83 168.33 60.93
N MET A 447 -106.46 167.25 60.44
CA MET A 447 -107.69 167.30 59.63
C MET A 447 -108.91 167.80 60.43
N SER A 448 -108.97 167.50 61.73
CA SER A 448 -110.08 167.94 62.59
C SER A 448 -110.01 169.44 62.88
N GLU A 449 -108.80 169.96 63.05
CA GLU A 449 -108.55 171.36 63.39
C GLU A 449 -108.82 172.31 62.20
N THR A 450 -108.48 171.89 60.98
CA THR A 450 -108.82 172.66 59.75
C THR A 450 -110.33 172.78 59.54
N LYS A 451 -111.10 171.71 59.73
CA LYS A 451 -112.58 171.76 59.67
C LYS A 451 -113.18 172.67 60.74
N THR A 452 -112.56 172.71 61.92
CA THR A 452 -113.04 173.54 63.03
C THR A 452 -112.91 175.04 62.71
N GLN A 453 -111.79 175.45 62.10
CA GLN A 453 -111.61 176.83 61.62
C GLN A 453 -112.62 177.21 60.52
N GLU A 454 -112.92 176.29 59.60
CA GLU A 454 -113.85 176.53 58.49
C GLU A 454 -115.29 176.78 58.96
N TYR A 455 -115.75 176.07 60.00
CA TYR A 455 -117.07 176.32 60.61
C TYR A 455 -117.14 177.65 61.37
N LEU A 456 -116.08 178.02 62.11
CA LEU A 456 -116.03 179.29 62.83
C LEU A 456 -116.12 180.50 61.89
N MET A 457 -115.44 180.43 60.73
CA MET A 457 -115.50 181.51 59.73
C MET A 457 -116.91 181.66 59.12
N ARG A 458 -117.64 180.57 58.93
CA ARG A 458 -119.05 180.60 58.47
C ARG A 458 -120.00 181.21 59.49
N ILE A 459 -119.79 180.97 60.78
CA ILE A 459 -120.64 181.51 61.85
C ILE A 459 -120.56 183.05 61.89
N ALA A 460 -119.34 183.61 61.87
CA ALA A 460 -119.14 185.06 61.91
C ALA A 460 -119.79 185.80 60.71
N ILE A 461 -119.77 185.21 59.52
CA ILE A 461 -120.43 185.78 58.32
C ILE A 461 -121.96 185.81 58.48
N LEU A 462 -122.56 184.82 59.15
CA LEU A 462 -123.99 184.77 59.39
C LEU A 462 -124.43 185.75 60.49
N GLU A 463 -123.58 186.00 61.48
CA GLU A 463 -123.86 186.99 62.55
C GLU A 463 -123.92 188.42 61.99
N ASP A 464 -123.03 188.78 61.06
CA ASP A 464 -123.01 190.09 60.37
C ASP A 464 -124.25 190.32 59.49
N GLN A 465 -124.80 189.25 58.90
CA GLN A 465 -126.05 189.30 58.14
C GLN A 465 -127.28 189.51 59.04
N ILE A 466 -127.32 188.90 60.22
CA ILE A 466 -128.47 188.99 61.14
C ILE A 466 -128.62 190.39 61.73
N LEU A 467 -127.52 191.07 62.09
CA LEU A 467 -127.62 192.39 62.73
C LEU A 467 -128.08 193.50 61.77
N ASN A 468 -127.70 193.40 60.49
CA ASN A 468 -128.10 194.36 59.46
C ASN A 468 -129.62 194.29 59.14
N MET A 469 -130.29 193.16 59.39
CA MET A 469 -131.74 193.05 59.16
C MET A 469 -132.62 193.72 60.23
N LYS A 470 -132.08 194.08 61.41
CA LYS A 470 -132.87 194.71 62.49
C LYS A 470 -132.96 196.25 62.46
N LYS A 471 -132.54 196.88 61.36
CA LYS A 471 -132.62 198.35 61.15
C LYS A 471 -133.82 198.83 60.32
N PHE A 472 -134.75 197.96 59.92
CA PHE A 472 -135.79 198.31 58.92
C PHE A 472 -137.26 198.01 59.30
N GLU A 473 -137.56 197.75 60.58
CA GLU A 473 -138.92 197.88 61.13
C GLU A 473 -138.94 199.14 62.03
N SER A 474 -139.11 200.35 61.47
CA SER A 474 -140.39 201.07 61.37
C SER A 474 -141.10 201.21 62.73
N SER A 475 -141.19 202.39 63.36
CA SER A 475 -141.83 203.62 62.85
C SER A 475 -143.23 203.38 62.28
N LEU A 476 -144.11 202.81 63.11
CA LEU A 476 -145.49 203.26 63.23
C LEU A 476 -145.93 203.17 64.70
#